data_AF-A0A1J5FGK3-F1
#
_entry.id   AF-A0A1J5FGK3-F1
#
_cell.length_a   1.000
_cell.length_b   1.000
_cell.length_c   1.000
_cell.angle_alpha   90.00
_cell.angle_beta   90.00
_cell.angle_gamma   90.00
#
_symmetry.space_group_name_H-M   'P 1'
#
loop_
_entity.id
_entity.type
_entity.pdbx_description
1 polymer ?
#
loop_
_entity_poly.entity_id
_entity_poly.type
_entity_poly.pdbx_seq_one_letter_code
_entity_poly.pdbx_strand_id
1 'polypeptide(L)'
;MDKIKDKNTNTSFFGLEKKFFASPLKRAKLHLSVAKNLFILTAFLYFFTLLMTIGGLYPEYTATLAFFLYPVFVFSCLALVYNICSYGIVIYLEQYLFLRYIVFALCTIILLVIVSIHIGLHTLLLPLLGIK
;
A
#
# COMPACT_ATOMS: atom_id res chain seq x y z
N MET A 1 29.21 46.27 19.04
CA MET A 1 28.10 45.45 19.58
C MET A 1 27.20 45.07 18.42
N ASP A 2 27.48 43.90 17.83
CA ASP A 2 26.72 43.38 16.69
C ASP A 2 25.31 42.99 17.13
N LYS A 3 24.31 43.51 16.40
CA LYS A 3 22.92 43.11 16.56
C LYS A 3 22.75 41.73 15.95
N ILE A 4 22.59 40.74 16.82
CA ILE A 4 22.16 39.38 16.49
C ILE A 4 20.84 39.48 15.73
N LYS A 5 20.87 39.12 14.46
CA LYS A 5 19.72 39.03 13.57
C LYS A 5 19.07 37.68 13.84
N ASP A 6 18.09 37.64 14.75
CA ASP A 6 17.25 36.46 14.98
C ASP A 6 16.50 36.11 13.69
N LYS A 7 17.08 35.17 12.94
CA LYS A 7 16.45 34.52 11.80
C LYS A 7 15.46 33.51 12.37
N ASN A 8 14.27 34.00 12.70
CA ASN A 8 13.13 33.19 13.14
C ASN A 8 12.79 32.13 12.05
N THR A 9 13.28 30.92 12.25
CA THR A 9 13.18 29.74 11.37
C THR A 9 11.90 28.93 11.59
N ASN A 10 10.81 29.52 12.07
CA ASN A 10 9.58 28.78 12.41
C ASN A 10 8.39 28.96 11.45
N THR A 11 8.61 29.31 10.19
CA THR A 11 7.49 29.54 9.23
C THR A 11 7.41 28.58 8.04
N SER A 12 8.32 27.61 7.88
CA SER A 12 8.27 26.72 6.71
C SER A 12 7.16 25.66 6.79
N PHE A 13 6.90 25.07 7.97
CA PHE A 13 5.90 24.01 8.11
C PHE A 13 4.45 24.51 7.98
N PHE A 14 4.11 25.62 8.63
CA PHE A 14 2.77 26.21 8.59
C PHE A 14 2.47 26.99 7.30
N GLY A 15 3.50 27.52 6.62
CA GLY A 15 3.36 28.19 5.32
C GLY A 15 3.11 27.20 4.18
N LEU A 16 3.75 26.02 4.25
CA LEU A 16 3.49 24.90 3.34
C LEU A 16 2.08 24.36 3.55
N GLU A 17 1.60 24.21 4.78
CA GLU A 17 0.18 23.89 5.00
C GLU A 17 -0.74 24.84 4.22
N LYS A 18 -0.70 26.15 4.53
CA LYS A 18 -1.66 27.13 3.96
C LYS A 18 -1.60 27.27 2.43
N LYS A 19 -0.44 27.04 1.79
CA LYS A 19 -0.31 27.07 0.32
C LYS A 19 -0.75 25.76 -0.35
N PHE A 20 -0.71 24.64 0.38
CA PHE A 20 -1.02 23.27 -0.10
C PHE A 20 -2.47 22.82 0.19
N PHE A 21 -3.31 23.71 0.73
CA PHE A 21 -4.74 23.46 1.04
C PHE A 21 -5.72 24.11 0.05
N ALA A 22 -5.27 24.59 -1.12
CA ALA A 22 -6.12 25.34 -2.05
C ALA A 22 -7.31 24.54 -2.64
N SER A 23 -7.32 23.20 -2.54
CA SER A 23 -8.47 22.37 -2.91
C SER A 23 -8.77 21.32 -1.81
N PRO A 24 -9.65 21.63 -0.84
CA PRO A 24 -10.04 20.68 0.21
C PRO A 24 -10.63 19.39 -0.36
N LEU A 25 -11.21 19.44 -1.57
CA LEU A 25 -11.86 18.32 -2.24
C LEU A 25 -10.87 17.22 -2.67
N LYS A 26 -9.72 17.58 -3.26
CA LYS A 26 -8.71 16.59 -3.68
C LYS A 26 -8.07 15.89 -2.48
N ARG A 27 -7.84 16.65 -1.40
CA ARG A 27 -7.32 16.13 -0.13
C ARG A 27 -8.32 15.17 0.53
N ALA A 28 -9.59 15.59 0.66
CA ALA A 28 -10.63 14.76 1.23
C ALA A 28 -10.81 13.44 0.46
N LYS A 29 -10.80 13.49 -0.88
CA LYS A 29 -10.90 12.29 -1.74
C LYS A 29 -9.74 11.32 -1.51
N LEU A 30 -8.52 11.83 -1.32
CA LEU A 30 -7.33 11.00 -1.12
C LEU A 30 -7.28 10.40 0.30
N HIS A 31 -7.60 11.17 1.34
CA HIS A 31 -7.74 10.66 2.72
C HIS A 31 -8.83 9.59 2.82
N LEU A 32 -9.97 9.82 2.14
CA LEU A 32 -11.04 8.84 2.05
C LEU A 32 -10.57 7.54 1.37
N SER A 33 -9.72 7.63 0.34
CA SER A 33 -9.12 6.46 -0.31
C SER A 33 -8.21 5.66 0.64
N VAL A 34 -7.32 6.34 1.38
CA VAL A 34 -6.45 5.67 2.37
C VAL A 34 -7.28 5.03 3.48
N ALA A 35 -8.23 5.76 4.05
CA ALA A 35 -9.10 5.27 5.12
C ALA A 35 -9.95 4.07 4.67
N LYS A 36 -10.48 4.09 3.44
CA LYS A 36 -11.21 2.95 2.86
C LYS A 36 -10.33 1.71 2.75
N ASN A 37 -9.10 1.84 2.25
CA ASN A 37 -8.20 0.69 2.12
C ASN A 37 -7.71 0.17 3.48
N LEU A 38 -7.49 1.06 4.45
CA LEU A 38 -7.18 0.67 5.82
C LEU A 38 -8.35 -0.10 6.44
N PHE A 39 -9.58 0.39 6.30
CA PHE A 39 -10.77 -0.28 6.78
C PHE A 39 -10.93 -1.67 6.16
N ILE A 40 -10.73 -1.80 4.84
CA ILE A 40 -10.76 -3.08 4.14
C ILE A 40 -9.70 -4.02 4.73
N LEU A 41 -8.46 -3.55 4.91
CA LEU A 41 -7.38 -4.36 5.48
C LEU A 41 -7.70 -4.82 6.91
N THR A 42 -8.20 -3.92 7.77
CA THR A 42 -8.57 -4.26 9.15
C THR A 42 -9.73 -5.25 9.19
N ALA A 43 -10.74 -5.08 8.34
CA ALA A 43 -11.84 -6.04 8.21
C ALA A 43 -11.33 -7.42 7.77
N PHE A 44 -10.44 -7.47 6.76
CA PHE A 44 -9.81 -8.71 6.32
C PHE A 44 -9.00 -9.38 7.44
N LEU A 45 -8.18 -8.63 8.18
CA LEU A 45 -7.41 -9.16 9.32
C LEU A 45 -8.32 -9.71 10.41
N TYR A 46 -9.42 -9.02 10.71
CA TYR A 46 -10.39 -9.49 11.70
C TYR A 46 -11.06 -10.79 11.25
N PHE A 47 -11.56 -10.84 10.02
CA PHE A 47 -12.15 -12.06 9.45
C PHE A 47 -11.15 -13.21 9.36
N PHE A 48 -9.89 -12.93 9.02
CA PHE A 48 -8.84 -13.93 8.96
C PHE A 48 -8.51 -14.48 10.35
N THR A 49 -8.45 -13.63 11.38
CA THR A 49 -8.21 -14.05 12.77
C THR A 49 -9.35 -14.94 13.27
N LEU A 50 -10.59 -14.56 12.97
CA LEU A 50 -11.78 -15.35 13.30
C LEU A 50 -11.78 -16.69 12.55
N LEU A 51 -11.43 -16.68 11.27
CA LEU A 51 -11.28 -17.89 10.45
C LEU A 51 -10.23 -18.83 11.03
N MET A 52 -9.07 -18.33 11.46
CA MET A 52 -8.02 -19.16 12.07
C MET A 52 -8.42 -19.69 13.44
N THR A 53 -9.22 -18.93 14.20
CA THR A 53 -9.69 -19.33 15.54
C THR A 53 -10.77 -20.42 15.45
N ILE A 54 -11.75 -20.28 14.55
CA ILE A 54 -12.80 -21.29 14.33
C ILE A 54 -12.26 -22.48 13.53
N GLY A 55 -11.33 -22.21 12.62
CA GLY A 55 -10.73 -23.19 11.72
C GLY A 55 -9.87 -24.25 12.41
N GLY A 56 -9.53 -24.07 13.68
CA GLY A 56 -8.87 -25.08 14.50
C GLY A 56 -9.67 -26.39 14.62
N LEU A 57 -10.98 -26.36 14.39
CA LEU A 57 -11.84 -27.56 14.35
C LEU A 57 -11.79 -28.31 13.01
N TYR A 58 -11.41 -27.63 11.93
CA TYR A 58 -11.43 -28.14 10.55
C TYR A 58 -10.21 -27.63 9.76
N PRO A 59 -9.01 -28.20 10.00
CA PRO A 59 -7.76 -27.64 9.49
C PRO A 59 -7.65 -27.69 7.97
N GLU A 60 -8.16 -28.73 7.31
CA GLU A 60 -8.09 -28.90 5.85
C GLU A 60 -8.90 -27.85 5.08
N TYR A 61 -10.15 -27.60 5.52
CA TYR A 61 -11.02 -26.59 4.92
C TYR A 61 -10.48 -25.18 5.15
N THR A 62 -9.92 -24.94 6.34
CA THR A 62 -9.30 -23.65 6.70
C THR A 62 -8.06 -23.37 5.87
N ALA A 63 -7.18 -24.38 5.69
CA ALA A 63 -6.01 -24.25 4.83
C ALA A 63 -6.38 -23.95 3.37
N THR A 64 -7.40 -24.64 2.85
CA THR A 64 -7.92 -24.40 1.50
C THR A 64 -8.46 -22.97 1.35
N LEU A 65 -9.28 -22.52 2.30
CA LEU A 65 -9.84 -21.17 2.26
C LEU A 65 -8.76 -20.09 2.38
N ALA A 66 -7.78 -20.30 3.27
CA ALA A 66 -6.64 -19.39 3.43
C ALA A 66 -5.80 -19.32 2.15
N PHE A 67 -5.60 -20.44 1.45
CA PHE A 67 -4.91 -20.46 0.16
C PHE A 67 -5.63 -19.62 -0.90
N PHE A 68 -6.96 -19.67 -0.95
CA PHE A 68 -7.75 -18.83 -1.87
C PHE A 68 -7.78 -17.35 -1.47
N LEU A 69 -7.80 -17.04 -0.18
CA LEU A 69 -7.85 -15.67 0.33
C LEU A 69 -6.50 -14.95 0.28
N TYR A 70 -5.39 -15.70 0.27
CA TYR A 70 -4.04 -15.14 0.33
C TYR A 70 -3.73 -14.10 -0.78
N PRO A 71 -4.01 -14.34 -2.07
CA PRO A 71 -3.78 -13.33 -3.12
C PRO A 71 -4.57 -12.03 -2.90
N VAL A 72 -5.80 -12.14 -2.38
CA VAL A 72 -6.65 -10.99 -2.08
C VAL A 72 -6.03 -10.17 -0.94
N PHE A 73 -5.53 -10.85 0.09
CA PHE A 73 -4.83 -10.19 1.20
C PHE A 73 -3.56 -9.46 0.73
N VAL A 74 -2.73 -10.12 -0.09
CA VAL A 74 -1.51 -9.51 -0.66
C VAL A 74 -1.86 -8.27 -1.49
N PHE A 75 -2.91 -8.35 -2.32
CA PHE A 75 -3.40 -7.22 -3.09
C PHE A 75 -3.81 -6.05 -2.18
N SER A 76 -4.56 -6.29 -1.12
CA SER A 76 -4.97 -5.25 -0.16
C SER A 76 -3.76 -4.58 0.51
N CYS A 77 -2.75 -5.35 0.90
CA CYS A 77 -1.51 -4.82 1.48
C CYS A 77 -0.76 -3.91 0.48
N LEU A 78 -0.56 -4.38 -0.76
CA LEU A 78 0.11 -3.60 -1.80
C LEU A 78 -0.69 -2.35 -2.18
N ALA A 79 -2.02 -2.44 -2.23
CA ALA A 79 -2.88 -1.29 -2.45
C ALA A 79 -2.72 -0.25 -1.34
N LEU A 80 -2.62 -0.66 -0.07
CA LEU A 80 -2.37 0.26 1.04
C LEU A 80 -1.02 0.97 0.89
N VAL A 81 0.06 0.21 0.60
CA VAL A 81 1.40 0.76 0.37
C VAL A 81 1.40 1.77 -0.78
N TYR A 82 0.80 1.42 -1.93
CA TYR A 82 0.68 2.33 -3.06
C TYR A 82 -0.04 3.62 -2.68
N ASN A 83 -1.14 3.54 -1.92
CA ASN A 83 -1.88 4.73 -1.50
C ASN A 83 -1.07 5.63 -0.56
N ILE A 84 -0.30 5.06 0.37
CA ILE A 84 0.60 5.81 1.26
C ILE A 84 1.71 6.50 0.45
N CYS A 85 2.36 5.77 -0.45
CA CYS A 85 3.39 6.35 -1.33
C CYS A 85 2.82 7.44 -2.23
N SER A 86 1.64 7.20 -2.82
CA SER A 86 0.92 8.17 -3.63
C SER A 86 0.56 9.42 -2.83
N TYR A 87 0.23 9.29 -1.53
CA TYR A 87 -0.02 10.41 -0.63
C TYR A 87 1.25 11.24 -0.43
N GLY A 88 2.37 10.60 -0.10
CA GLY A 88 3.65 11.28 0.05
C GLY A 88 4.08 12.03 -1.23
N ILE A 89 3.91 11.40 -2.40
CA ILE A 89 4.27 12.03 -3.68
C ILE A 89 3.38 13.24 -3.97
N VAL A 90 2.07 13.13 -3.76
CA VAL A 90 1.14 14.25 -4.02
C VAL A 90 1.44 15.45 -3.10
N ILE A 91 1.88 15.22 -1.86
CA ILE A 91 2.12 16.30 -0.90
C ILE A 91 3.52 16.90 -1.04
N TYR A 92 4.55 16.07 -1.18
CA TYR A 92 5.94 16.53 -1.11
C TYR A 92 6.58 16.73 -2.49
N LEU A 93 6.02 16.12 -3.54
CA LEU A 93 6.59 16.08 -4.89
C LEU A 93 5.53 16.38 -5.97
N GLU A 94 4.78 17.48 -5.83
CA GLU A 94 3.75 17.90 -6.80
C GLU A 94 4.27 17.97 -8.26
N GLN A 95 5.55 18.30 -8.46
CA GLN A 95 6.19 18.35 -9.78
C GLN A 95 6.44 16.96 -10.40
N TYR A 96 6.42 15.89 -9.60
CA TYR A 96 6.74 14.53 -10.02
C TYR A 96 5.53 13.59 -9.93
N LEU A 97 4.36 14.04 -10.38
CA LEU A 97 3.15 13.20 -10.43
C LEU A 97 3.34 11.92 -11.25
N PHE A 98 4.26 11.92 -12.23
CA PHE A 98 4.64 10.73 -13.00
C PHE A 98 5.15 9.59 -12.11
N LEU A 99 5.81 9.91 -10.99
CA LEU A 99 6.36 8.93 -10.05
C LEU A 99 5.28 8.01 -9.48
N ARG A 100 4.01 8.45 -9.43
CA ARG A 100 2.87 7.61 -9.01
C ARG A 100 2.69 6.42 -9.94
N TYR A 101 2.86 6.60 -11.25
CA TYR A 101 2.72 5.51 -12.22
C TYR A 101 3.87 4.51 -12.11
N ILE A 102 5.09 4.99 -11.79
CA ILE A 102 6.23 4.12 -11.52
C ILE A 102 5.95 3.26 -10.28
N VAL A 103 5.51 3.88 -9.18
CA VAL A 103 5.18 3.13 -7.94
C VAL A 103 4.03 2.15 -8.20
N PHE A 104 3.01 2.54 -8.97
CA PHE A 104 1.94 1.63 -9.35
C PHE A 104 2.47 0.42 -10.14
N ALA A 105 3.27 0.65 -11.18
CA ALA A 105 3.87 -0.40 -11.99
C ALA A 105 4.72 -1.36 -11.14
N LEU A 106 5.52 -0.82 -10.21
CA LEU A 106 6.32 -1.61 -9.29
C LEU A 106 5.43 -2.49 -8.38
N CYS A 107 4.38 -1.93 -7.78
CA CYS A 107 3.42 -2.69 -6.98
C CYS A 107 2.73 -3.80 -7.79
N THR A 108 2.39 -3.54 -9.05
CA THR A 108 1.80 -4.54 -9.95
C THR A 108 2.78 -5.67 -10.26
N ILE A 109 4.05 -5.35 -10.55
CA ILE A 109 5.08 -6.37 -10.80
C ILE A 109 5.27 -7.26 -9.56
N ILE A 110 5.37 -6.64 -8.38
CA ILE A 110 5.50 -7.38 -7.11
C ILE A 110 4.30 -8.31 -6.90
N LEU A 111 3.08 -7.82 -7.13
CA LEU A 111 1.87 -8.64 -7.03
C LEU A 111 1.93 -9.84 -7.97
N LEU A 112 2.28 -9.62 -9.23
CA LEU A 112 2.37 -10.69 -10.23
C LEU A 112 3.40 -11.75 -9.82
N VAL A 113 4.56 -11.33 -9.30
CA VAL A 113 5.59 -12.26 -8.81
C VAL A 113 5.07 -13.08 -7.63
N ILE A 114 4.47 -12.44 -6.62
CA ILE A 114 3.95 -13.15 -5.43
C ILE A 114 2.85 -14.13 -5.82
N VAL A 115 1.89 -13.71 -6.67
CA VAL A 115 0.80 -14.58 -7.14
C VAL A 115 1.35 -15.73 -7.97
N SER A 116 2.35 -15.48 -8.82
CA SER A 116 2.99 -16.53 -9.63
C SER A 116 3.69 -17.57 -8.76
N ILE A 117 4.36 -17.16 -7.70
CA ILE A 117 4.98 -18.07 -6.72
C ILE A 117 3.89 -18.87 -5.99
N HIS A 118 2.82 -18.19 -5.55
CA HIS A 118 1.70 -18.79 -4.82
C HIS A 118 0.95 -19.88 -5.59
N ILE A 119 0.70 -19.66 -6.88
CA ILE A 119 0.06 -20.67 -7.74
C ILE A 119 1.04 -21.76 -8.22
N GLY A 120 2.31 -21.70 -7.81
CA GLY A 120 3.32 -22.67 -8.21
C GLY A 120 3.82 -22.49 -9.65
N LEU A 121 3.64 -21.33 -10.28
CA LEU A 121 4.07 -21.12 -11.67
C LEU A 121 5.58 -21.35 -11.87
N HIS A 122 6.38 -21.18 -10.82
CA HIS A 122 7.81 -21.51 -10.83
C HIS A 122 8.07 -22.99 -11.14
N THR A 123 7.24 -23.92 -10.64
CA THR A 123 7.39 -25.37 -10.93
C THR A 123 7.11 -25.72 -12.39
N LEU A 124 6.34 -24.87 -13.09
CA LEU A 124 6.10 -24.97 -14.53
C LEU A 124 7.16 -24.26 -15.38
N LEU A 125 7.68 -23.12 -14.91
CA LEU A 125 8.66 -22.30 -15.65
C LEU A 125 10.09 -22.84 -15.59
N LEU A 126 10.52 -23.38 -14.45
CA LEU A 126 11.86 -23.99 -14.26
C LEU A 126 12.17 -25.09 -15.29
N PRO A 127 11.30 -26.11 -15.49
CA PRO A 127 11.52 -27.13 -16.50
C PRO A 127 11.43 -26.59 -17.94
N LEU A 128 10.65 -25.54 -18.18
CA LEU A 128 10.48 -24.93 -19.51
C LEU A 128 11.67 -24.07 -19.93
N LEU A 129 12.41 -23.52 -18.96
CA LEU A 129 13.67 -22.79 -19.16
C LEU A 129 14.91 -23.69 -19.12
N GLY A 130 14.74 -25.00 -18.93
CA GLY A 130 15.84 -25.98 -18.94
C GLY A 130 16.79 -25.88 -17.74
N ILE A 131 16.39 -25.16 -16.69
CA ILE A 131 17.17 -25.03 -15.45
C ILE A 131 16.66 -26.11 -14.50
N LYS A 132 17.50 -27.13 -14.28
CA LYS A 132 17.24 -28.21 -13.31
C LYS A 132 17.30 -27.70 -11.88
#